data_AF-A0A1Q7R2Z6-F1
#
_entry.id   AF-A0A1Q7R2Z6-F1
#
_cell.length_a   1.000
_cell.length_b   1.000
_cell.length_c   1.000
_cell.angle_alpha   90.00
_cell.angle_beta   90.00
_cell.angle_gamma   90.00
#
_symmetry.space_group_name_H-M   'P 1'
#
loop_
_entity.id
_entity.type
_entity.pdbx_description
1 polymer ?
#
loop_
_entity_poly.entity_id
_entity_poly.type
_entity_poly.pdbx_seq_one_letter_code
_entity_poly.pdbx_strand_id
1 'polypeptide(L)'
;MRLPFRAVLAALAAAAPGLAAQALPQTTAERTDYAATSTNAEVGAFLDSLELAGAPVRVSEMGTSALGKPIYFVIASDPTVTSPGEAAASGKLVVYLQANIHGGEVEGKEAVLALLRELAGARRELLRTLVILVAPDYNPDGNDALGPQAVNRSEQSGPALIGQRADGKNLDLNRDYFKAEAPETRASLARVYTTWDPALMVDLHTTDGTLHGYQLTYAPPLDPNGPAGPSTFVRDRMLPALRKTLQDKYHESIFDYGNVETPQAPQSWDTYAPLGWYGTNYVGLRGRMAILSEAYSHADFKTRVQVTHDFLVEILEYTGRHGDEIRRLERAADRQTALEGASSAPRPSLAVAYRLASRGVEAVRLEVMQQVRTYRLPVRDRFVDSLTRPLPAGYFLPAADSDGAALLRLHGIQVQRLAREWTDTVEVLTGTELNWATREFQGHHLLEVTGTWARTPRSVPAGCYFVSTAQPLGRLVFALLEPEGFGLARWGAFSRAPGMQLGASAGREFPVWRAERAPRAPSRVLP
;
A
#
# COMPACT_ATOMS: atom_id res chain seq x y z
N MET A 1 66.97 -10.27 53.12
CA MET A 1 65.65 -10.45 53.75
C MET A 1 64.94 -9.10 53.79
N ARG A 2 63.89 -8.94 52.95
CA ARG A 2 62.72 -8.04 53.03
C ARG A 2 62.90 -6.51 53.14
N LEU A 3 62.54 -5.83 52.03
CA LEU A 3 62.04 -4.45 51.91
C LEU A 3 60.71 -4.24 52.66
N PRO A 4 60.35 -2.99 53.00
CA PRO A 4 59.22 -2.31 52.34
C PRO A 4 59.52 -0.81 52.07
N PHE A 5 59.21 -0.17 50.93
CA PHE A 5 57.96 0.12 50.20
C PHE A 5 56.94 1.02 50.93
N ARG A 6 56.60 2.15 50.26
CA ARG A 6 55.48 3.14 50.42
C ARG A 6 55.99 4.56 50.79
N ALA A 7 55.61 5.67 50.14
CA ALA A 7 54.61 5.92 49.10
C ALA A 7 54.96 7.23 48.36
N VAL A 8 54.90 7.22 47.03
CA VAL A 8 54.75 8.42 46.19
C VAL A 8 53.33 8.38 45.66
N LEU A 9 52.49 9.32 46.10
CA LEU A 9 51.16 9.57 45.55
C LEU A 9 51.34 10.30 44.21
N ALA A 10 51.25 9.57 43.10
CA ALA A 10 51.06 10.14 41.78
C ALA A 10 49.54 10.28 41.55
N ALA A 11 49.09 11.53 41.41
CA ALA A 11 47.75 11.85 40.97
C ALA A 11 47.61 11.48 39.48
N LEU A 12 46.96 10.36 39.20
CA LEU A 12 46.43 10.05 37.87
C LEU A 12 45.13 10.84 37.72
N ALA A 13 45.21 11.97 37.03
CA ALA A 13 44.04 12.58 36.41
C ALA A 13 43.47 11.58 35.39
N ALA A 14 42.37 10.92 35.77
CA ALA A 14 41.56 10.17 34.83
C ALA A 14 40.97 11.17 33.82
N ALA A 15 41.59 11.25 32.64
CA ALA A 15 40.93 11.80 31.47
C ALA A 15 39.73 10.89 31.21
N ALA A 16 38.53 11.38 31.53
CA ALA A 16 37.30 10.77 31.05
C ALA A 16 37.40 10.69 29.52
N PRO A 17 37.17 9.54 28.89
CA PRO A 17 37.01 9.52 27.45
C PRO A 17 35.81 10.41 27.14
N GLY A 18 36.02 11.49 26.41
CA GLY A 18 34.93 12.21 25.78
C GLY A 18 34.12 11.18 25.00
N LEU A 19 32.81 11.14 25.26
CA LEU A 19 31.85 10.46 24.39
C LEU A 19 32.06 11.02 22.99
N ALA A 20 32.85 10.33 22.16
CA ALA A 20 32.82 10.54 20.73
C ALA A 20 31.36 10.35 20.34
N ALA A 21 30.77 11.34 19.68
CA ALA A 21 29.44 11.20 19.09
C ALA A 21 29.45 9.91 18.28
N GLN A 22 28.68 8.91 18.71
CA GLN A 22 28.68 7.62 18.07
C GLN A 22 28.23 7.83 16.63
N ALA A 23 29.10 7.52 15.67
CA ALA A 23 28.77 7.68 14.26
C ALA A 23 27.52 6.83 13.97
N LEU A 24 26.47 7.47 13.45
CA LEU A 24 25.24 6.77 13.10
C LEU A 24 25.52 5.72 12.00
N PRO A 25 24.80 4.59 11.98
CA PRO A 25 25.11 3.46 11.10
C PRO A 25 24.97 3.83 9.61
N GLN A 26 25.77 3.19 8.76
CA GLN A 26 25.61 3.22 7.31
C GLN A 26 24.91 1.95 6.82
N THR A 27 24.10 2.08 5.77
CA THR A 27 23.46 0.93 5.13
C THR A 27 24.50 0.05 4.41
N THR A 28 24.16 -1.19 4.05
CA THR A 28 25.09 -2.04 3.29
C THR A 28 25.45 -1.43 1.95
N ALA A 29 24.50 -0.76 1.28
CA ALA A 29 24.79 -0.04 0.04
C ALA A 29 25.85 1.05 0.26
N GLU A 30 25.69 1.92 1.26
CA GLU A 30 26.67 2.99 1.51
C GLU A 30 28.05 2.45 1.89
N ARG A 31 28.12 1.42 2.74
CA ARG A 31 29.40 0.81 3.15
C ARG A 31 30.15 0.14 1.99
N THR A 32 29.44 -0.24 0.94
CA THR A 32 30.01 -0.96 -0.23
C THR A 32 30.09 -0.09 -1.49
N ASP A 33 29.89 1.23 -1.35
CA ASP A 33 29.74 2.17 -2.49
C ASP A 33 28.76 1.63 -3.54
N TYR A 34 27.60 1.17 -3.06
CA TYR A 34 26.47 0.68 -3.83
C TYR A 34 26.80 -0.58 -4.67
N ALA A 35 27.78 -1.38 -4.24
CA ALA A 35 28.06 -2.68 -4.85
C ALA A 35 27.15 -3.81 -4.34
N ALA A 36 26.53 -3.65 -3.16
CA ALA A 36 25.63 -4.62 -2.54
C ALA A 36 24.40 -3.93 -1.90
N THR A 37 23.35 -4.71 -1.64
CA THR A 37 22.16 -4.28 -0.89
C THR A 37 22.07 -5.04 0.44
N SER A 38 21.34 -4.48 1.41
CA SER A 38 21.14 -5.03 2.74
C SER A 38 20.23 -6.27 2.72
N THR A 39 20.69 -7.36 3.32
CA THR A 39 19.83 -8.51 3.71
C THR A 39 18.88 -8.12 4.84
N ASN A 40 17.82 -8.90 5.09
CA ASN A 40 16.90 -8.65 6.21
C ASN A 40 17.63 -8.65 7.56
N ALA A 41 18.67 -9.49 7.73
CA ALA A 41 19.49 -9.48 8.94
C ALA A 41 20.29 -8.17 9.11
N GLU A 42 20.83 -7.63 8.02
CA GLU A 42 21.55 -6.35 8.04
C GLU A 42 20.61 -5.15 8.25
N VAL A 43 19.38 -5.22 7.74
CA VAL A 43 18.30 -4.27 8.07
C VAL A 43 18.08 -4.26 9.59
N GLY A 44 17.89 -5.43 10.21
CA GLY A 44 17.74 -5.54 11.67
C GLY A 44 18.92 -4.94 12.44
N ALA A 45 20.15 -5.30 12.07
CA ALA A 45 21.37 -4.79 12.72
C ALA A 45 21.53 -3.26 12.59
N PHE A 46 21.12 -2.69 11.46
CA PHE A 46 21.09 -1.24 11.25
C PHE A 46 20.08 -0.56 12.19
N LEU A 47 18.87 -1.12 12.31
CA LEU A 47 17.81 -0.61 13.17
C LEU A 47 18.19 -0.68 14.66
N ASP A 48 18.76 -1.81 15.10
CA ASP A 48 19.29 -1.98 16.47
C ASP A 48 20.36 -0.93 16.79
N SER A 49 21.25 -0.64 15.82
CA SER A 49 22.29 0.37 15.97
C SER A 49 21.71 1.78 16.12
N LEU A 50 20.61 2.10 15.44
CA LEU A 50 19.90 3.37 15.61
C LEU A 50 19.25 3.49 16.99
N GLU A 51 18.59 2.44 17.47
CA GLU A 51 18.00 2.44 18.81
C GLU A 51 19.07 2.58 19.91
N LEU A 52 20.20 1.87 19.78
CA LEU A 52 21.34 1.99 20.71
C LEU A 52 21.95 3.39 20.71
N ALA A 53 21.96 4.08 19.57
CA ALA A 53 22.41 5.46 19.45
C ALA A 53 21.42 6.49 20.00
N GLY A 54 20.25 6.05 20.50
CA GLY A 54 19.22 6.94 21.05
C GLY A 54 18.45 7.71 19.98
N ALA A 55 18.38 7.18 18.76
CA ALA A 55 17.52 7.72 17.71
C ALA A 55 16.05 7.76 18.20
N PRO A 56 15.25 8.74 17.75
CA PRO A 56 13.84 8.88 18.14
C PRO A 56 12.94 7.86 17.40
N VAL A 57 13.32 6.59 17.47
CA VAL A 57 12.67 5.47 16.79
C VAL A 57 12.31 4.38 17.80
N ARG A 58 11.31 3.57 17.46
CA ARG A 58 11.02 2.31 18.13
C ARG A 58 10.88 1.21 17.10
N VAL A 59 11.65 0.15 17.29
CA VAL A 59 11.67 -1.00 16.40
C VAL A 59 10.83 -2.11 17.02
N SER A 60 10.04 -2.75 16.19
CA SER A 60 9.25 -3.93 16.52
C SER A 60 9.10 -4.79 15.26
N GLU A 61 8.39 -5.89 15.36
CA GLU A 61 8.03 -6.70 14.19
C GLU A 61 6.59 -6.40 13.80
N MET A 62 6.30 -6.18 12.52
CA MET A 62 4.93 -6.12 11.98
C MET A 62 4.29 -7.52 11.97
N GLY A 63 5.09 -8.54 11.72
CA GLY A 63 4.70 -9.93 11.61
C GLY A 63 5.90 -10.80 11.22
N THR A 64 5.62 -12.04 10.87
CA THR A 64 6.62 -13.01 10.42
C THR A 64 6.28 -13.48 9.00
N SER A 65 7.27 -13.52 8.12
CA SER A 65 7.14 -13.97 6.73
C SER A 65 6.83 -15.46 6.61
N ALA A 66 6.57 -15.92 5.38
CA ALA A 66 6.28 -17.33 5.10
C ALA A 66 7.45 -18.27 5.47
N LEU A 67 8.70 -17.82 5.34
CA LEU A 67 9.90 -18.58 5.69
C LEU A 67 10.44 -18.25 7.10
N GLY A 68 9.65 -17.58 7.93
CA GLY A 68 9.96 -17.38 9.35
C GLY A 68 10.83 -16.17 9.67
N LYS A 69 10.95 -15.20 8.77
CA LYS A 69 11.75 -13.98 8.98
C LYS A 69 10.92 -12.87 9.60
N PRO A 70 11.50 -12.05 10.49
CA PRO A 70 10.81 -10.88 11.02
C PRO A 70 10.59 -9.86 9.89
N ILE A 71 9.40 -9.28 9.85
CA ILE A 71 9.09 -8.12 9.02
C ILE A 71 9.21 -6.91 9.95
N TYR A 72 10.31 -6.16 9.87
CA TYR A 72 10.57 -5.05 10.80
C TYR A 72 9.57 -3.90 10.62
N PHE A 73 9.19 -3.29 11.74
CA PHE A 73 8.27 -2.16 11.82
C PHE A 73 8.84 -1.09 12.74
N VAL A 74 9.08 0.08 12.19
CA VAL A 74 9.71 1.21 12.89
C VAL A 74 8.70 2.33 13.08
N ILE A 75 8.65 2.90 14.29
CA ILE A 75 7.90 4.12 14.60
C ILE A 75 8.92 5.22 14.88
N ALA A 76 9.10 6.18 13.97
CA ALA A 76 9.92 7.36 14.17
C ALA A 76 9.06 8.55 14.64
N SER A 77 9.38 9.11 15.80
CA SER A 77 8.60 10.20 16.43
C SER A 77 9.37 10.89 17.58
N ASP A 78 9.17 12.20 17.73
CA ASP A 78 9.81 13.00 18.79
C ASP A 78 8.84 13.98 19.48
N PRO A 79 8.35 13.73 20.72
CA PRO A 79 8.73 12.61 21.58
C PRO A 79 8.27 11.27 21.00
N THR A 80 8.97 10.22 21.41
CA THR A 80 8.71 8.85 20.95
C THR A 80 7.33 8.37 21.39
N VAL A 81 6.53 7.90 20.44
CA VAL A 81 5.24 7.25 20.66
C VAL A 81 5.34 5.75 20.40
N THR A 82 4.46 4.99 21.04
CA THR A 82 4.38 3.51 20.96
C THR A 82 2.99 3.01 20.62
N SER A 83 1.99 3.91 20.58
CA SER A 83 0.61 3.54 20.27
C SER A 83 -0.11 4.60 19.41
N PRO A 84 -1.16 4.20 18.67
CA PRO A 84 -2.02 5.13 17.94
C PRO A 84 -2.67 6.20 18.83
N GLY A 85 -2.99 5.85 20.09
CA GLY A 85 -3.57 6.79 21.06
C GLY A 85 -2.59 7.92 21.42
N GLU A 86 -1.32 7.59 21.63
CA GLU A 86 -0.26 8.59 21.87
C GLU A 86 -0.02 9.46 20.62
N ALA A 87 0.00 8.85 19.43
CA ALA A 87 0.12 9.61 18.18
C ALA A 87 -1.07 10.58 17.98
N ALA A 88 -2.30 10.13 18.23
CA ALA A 88 -3.48 10.98 18.17
C ALA A 88 -3.41 12.13 19.19
N ALA A 89 -2.99 11.85 20.44
CA ALA A 89 -2.81 12.86 21.47
C ALA A 89 -1.72 13.89 21.13
N SER A 90 -0.70 13.49 20.37
CA SER A 90 0.35 14.40 19.89
C SER A 90 -0.13 15.39 18.83
N GLY A 91 -1.28 15.13 18.19
CA GLY A 91 -1.80 15.94 17.09
C GLY A 91 -0.95 15.89 15.81
N LYS A 92 0.02 14.97 15.73
CA LYS A 92 0.86 14.77 14.54
C LYS A 92 0.15 13.92 13.50
N LEU A 93 0.50 14.13 12.23
CA LEU A 93 0.00 13.31 11.15
C LEU A 93 0.79 12.00 11.07
N VAL A 94 0.11 10.87 10.88
CA VAL A 94 0.75 9.56 10.75
C VAL A 94 1.00 9.29 9.26
N VAL A 95 2.24 8.99 8.89
CA VAL A 95 2.64 8.61 7.52
C VAL A 95 3.25 7.22 7.56
N TYR A 96 2.95 6.38 6.58
CA TYR A 96 3.55 5.05 6.43
C TYR A 96 4.41 4.98 5.17
N LEU A 97 5.65 4.53 5.34
CA LEU A 97 6.61 4.29 4.27
C LEU A 97 6.84 2.78 4.16
N GLN A 98 6.62 2.23 2.99
CA GLN A 98 6.85 0.82 2.72
C GLN A 98 7.85 0.67 1.60
N ALA A 99 8.86 -0.16 1.84
CA ALA A 99 9.87 -0.50 0.87
C ALA A 99 9.90 -2.00 0.62
N ASN A 100 10.44 -2.37 -0.54
CA ASN A 100 10.80 -3.74 -0.86
C ASN A 100 9.62 -4.71 -0.85
N ILE A 101 8.41 -4.27 -1.24
CA ILE A 101 7.26 -5.17 -1.44
C ILE A 101 7.57 -6.25 -2.49
N HIS A 102 8.36 -5.89 -3.49
CA HIS A 102 9.07 -6.85 -4.33
C HIS A 102 10.53 -6.92 -3.88
N GLY A 103 10.99 -8.08 -3.42
CA GLY A 103 12.30 -8.28 -2.78
C GLY A 103 13.52 -7.83 -3.61
N GLY A 104 13.42 -7.83 -4.94
CA GLY A 104 14.50 -7.32 -5.80
C GLY A 104 14.47 -5.81 -6.13
N GLU A 105 13.49 -5.04 -5.65
CA GLU A 105 13.43 -3.57 -5.81
C GLU A 105 14.01 -2.91 -4.56
N VAL A 106 15.34 -2.78 -4.53
CA VAL A 106 16.09 -2.60 -3.27
C VAL A 106 16.43 -1.15 -2.93
N GLU A 107 16.29 -0.22 -3.85
CA GLU A 107 16.61 1.19 -3.62
C GLU A 107 15.70 1.86 -2.59
N GLY A 108 14.41 1.49 -2.55
CA GLY A 108 13.47 2.01 -1.56
C GLY A 108 13.87 1.63 -0.13
N LYS A 109 14.39 0.41 0.05
CA LYS A 109 14.88 -0.09 1.33
C LYS A 109 16.11 0.70 1.78
N GLU A 110 17.11 0.87 0.91
CA GLU A 110 18.31 1.63 1.27
C GLU A 110 17.98 3.11 1.53
N ALA A 111 17.12 3.71 0.71
CA ALA A 111 16.69 5.10 0.85
C ALA A 111 15.96 5.33 2.18
N VAL A 112 15.04 4.44 2.57
CA VAL A 112 14.29 4.61 3.81
C VAL A 112 15.13 4.34 5.06
N LEU A 113 16.14 3.46 4.98
CA LEU A 113 17.12 3.29 6.06
C LEU A 113 17.99 4.53 6.24
N ALA A 114 18.50 5.11 5.14
CA ALA A 114 19.24 6.37 5.19
C ALA A 114 18.40 7.50 5.78
N LEU A 115 17.13 7.60 5.40
CA LEU A 115 16.19 8.55 5.98
C LEU A 115 15.97 8.34 7.48
N LEU A 116 15.80 7.10 7.94
CA LEU A 116 15.66 6.78 9.38
C LEU A 116 16.87 7.26 10.20
N ARG A 117 18.08 7.12 9.65
CA ARG A 117 19.28 7.71 10.25
C ARG A 117 19.19 9.23 10.30
N GLU A 118 18.79 9.88 9.21
CA GLU A 118 18.71 11.34 9.14
C GLU A 118 17.67 11.91 10.13
N LEU A 119 16.58 11.19 10.38
CA LEU A 119 15.59 11.54 11.41
C LEU A 119 16.17 11.51 12.84
N ALA A 120 17.29 10.81 13.06
CA ALA A 120 18.03 10.87 14.32
C ALA A 120 18.90 12.13 14.47
N GLY A 121 19.12 12.88 13.38
CA GLY A 121 19.99 14.04 13.33
C GLY A 121 19.46 15.14 12.41
N ALA A 122 20.01 15.19 11.19
CA ALA A 122 19.85 16.31 10.26
C ALA A 122 18.41 16.63 9.83
N ARG A 123 17.48 15.67 9.96
CA ARG A 123 16.06 15.80 9.58
C ARG A 123 15.08 15.58 10.72
N ARG A 124 15.56 15.68 11.97
CA ARG A 124 14.74 15.44 13.17
C ARG A 124 13.52 16.38 13.24
N GLU A 125 13.56 17.54 12.60
CA GLU A 125 12.47 18.51 12.53
C GLU A 125 11.19 17.97 11.86
N LEU A 126 11.30 17.00 10.95
CA LEU A 126 10.13 16.33 10.35
C LEU A 126 9.25 15.66 11.42
N LEU A 127 9.88 15.18 12.51
CA LEU A 127 9.19 14.51 13.62
C LEU A 127 8.42 15.49 14.52
N ARG A 128 8.54 16.81 14.32
CA ARG A 128 7.72 17.80 15.04
C ARG A 128 6.28 17.80 14.56
N THR A 129 6.06 17.47 13.28
CA THR A 129 4.73 17.45 12.66
C THR A 129 4.24 16.05 12.32
N LEU A 130 5.14 15.07 12.22
CA LEU A 130 4.83 13.72 11.75
C LEU A 130 5.17 12.64 12.77
N VAL A 131 4.37 11.57 12.74
CA VAL A 131 4.74 10.23 13.21
C VAL A 131 4.96 9.41 11.94
N ILE A 132 6.15 8.85 11.77
CA ILE A 132 6.52 8.12 10.55
C ILE A 132 6.64 6.63 10.89
N LEU A 133 5.78 5.83 10.27
CA LEU A 133 5.80 4.38 10.33
C LEU A 133 6.61 3.86 9.15
N VAL A 134 7.48 2.88 9.35
CA VAL A 134 8.33 2.34 8.28
C VAL A 134 8.35 0.82 8.31
N ALA A 135 8.10 0.19 7.16
CA ALA A 135 8.47 -1.19 6.88
C ALA A 135 9.60 -1.19 5.83
N PRO A 136 10.88 -1.24 6.25
CA PRO A 136 12.02 -1.06 5.34
C PRO A 136 12.25 -2.27 4.43
N ASP A 137 11.87 -3.47 4.90
CA ASP A 137 11.89 -4.71 4.13
C ASP A 137 10.55 -5.42 4.33
N TYR A 138 9.57 -5.09 3.47
CA TYR A 138 8.23 -5.67 3.54
C TYR A 138 8.20 -7.14 3.12
N ASN A 139 9.08 -7.54 2.20
CA ASN A 139 9.19 -8.90 1.66
C ASN A 139 10.57 -9.50 1.98
N PRO A 140 10.84 -9.84 3.25
CA PRO A 140 12.16 -10.31 3.67
C PRO A 140 12.54 -11.67 3.06
N ASP A 141 11.55 -12.48 2.67
CA ASP A 141 11.79 -13.76 2.00
C ASP A 141 12.29 -13.54 0.57
N GLY A 142 11.58 -12.70 -0.19
CA GLY A 142 12.00 -12.31 -1.53
C GLY A 142 13.31 -11.53 -1.53
N ASN A 143 13.51 -10.63 -0.58
CA ASN A 143 14.73 -9.82 -0.44
C ASN A 143 15.99 -10.70 -0.34
N ASP A 144 15.97 -11.66 0.57
CA ASP A 144 17.10 -12.53 0.86
C ASP A 144 17.20 -13.74 -0.09
N ALA A 145 16.26 -13.91 -1.02
CA ALA A 145 16.35 -14.90 -2.11
C ALA A 145 17.37 -14.44 -3.17
N LEU A 146 18.60 -14.17 -2.72
CA LEU A 146 19.66 -13.56 -3.52
C LEU A 146 20.09 -14.47 -4.66
N GLY A 147 20.08 -13.90 -5.86
CA GLY A 147 20.57 -14.53 -7.08
C GLY A 147 21.19 -13.50 -8.01
N PRO A 148 21.82 -13.95 -9.11
CA PRO A 148 22.39 -13.03 -10.09
C PRO A 148 21.34 -12.03 -10.59
N GLN A 149 21.67 -10.74 -10.66
CA GLN A 149 20.74 -9.71 -11.14
C GLN A 149 20.16 -10.03 -12.52
N ALA A 150 20.97 -10.59 -13.44
CA ALA A 150 20.49 -11.02 -14.76
C ALA A 150 19.39 -12.10 -14.72
N VAL A 151 19.23 -12.82 -13.60
CA VAL A 151 18.19 -13.84 -13.40
C VAL A 151 17.01 -13.26 -12.63
N ASN A 152 17.28 -12.59 -11.50
CA ASN A 152 16.22 -12.13 -10.61
C ASN A 152 15.57 -10.80 -11.06
N ARG A 153 16.30 -9.96 -11.79
CA ARG A 153 15.90 -8.60 -12.22
C ARG A 153 16.57 -8.19 -13.54
N SER A 154 16.40 -8.98 -14.61
CA SER A 154 17.10 -8.75 -15.91
C SER A 154 16.96 -7.34 -16.47
N GLU A 155 15.81 -6.71 -16.24
CA GLU A 155 15.50 -5.37 -16.76
C GLU A 155 15.96 -4.22 -15.84
N GLN A 156 16.59 -4.51 -14.71
CA GLN A 156 16.99 -3.48 -13.73
C GLN A 156 18.48 -3.48 -13.43
N SER A 157 19.13 -2.34 -13.65
CA SER A 157 20.51 -2.09 -13.22
C SER A 157 20.60 -2.07 -11.70
N GLY A 158 21.43 -2.94 -11.12
CA GLY A 158 21.52 -3.09 -9.67
C GLY A 158 22.76 -3.87 -9.22
N PRO A 159 22.88 -4.15 -7.92
CA PRO A 159 23.94 -4.99 -7.36
C PRO A 159 24.04 -6.36 -8.04
N ALA A 160 25.21 -6.98 -7.99
CA ALA A 160 25.46 -8.28 -8.64
C ALA A 160 24.53 -9.39 -8.12
N LEU A 161 24.20 -9.35 -6.83
CA LEU A 161 23.24 -10.23 -6.17
C LEU A 161 22.05 -9.42 -5.67
N ILE A 162 20.84 -9.86 -6.01
CA ILE A 162 19.60 -9.14 -5.69
C ILE A 162 18.46 -10.13 -5.40
N GLY A 163 17.46 -9.68 -4.63
CA GLY A 163 16.30 -10.50 -4.28
C GLY A 163 15.34 -10.78 -5.43
N GLN A 164 14.31 -11.58 -5.17
CA GLN A 164 13.24 -11.95 -6.10
C GLN A 164 12.00 -11.07 -5.93
N ARG A 165 11.14 -11.04 -6.97
CA ARG A 165 9.89 -10.27 -6.93
C ARG A 165 8.89 -10.83 -5.92
N ALA A 166 8.69 -12.14 -5.92
CA ALA A 166 7.66 -12.80 -5.12
C ALA A 166 8.10 -13.03 -3.66
N ASP A 167 7.14 -13.29 -2.79
CA ASP A 167 7.38 -13.70 -1.40
C ASP A 167 7.77 -15.19 -1.27
N GLY A 168 7.92 -15.66 -0.03
CA GLY A 168 8.21 -17.08 0.27
C GLY A 168 7.11 -18.07 -0.14
N LYS A 169 5.91 -17.60 -0.50
CA LYS A 169 4.82 -18.39 -1.08
C LYS A 169 4.72 -18.25 -2.59
N ASN A 170 5.65 -17.55 -3.23
CA ASN A 170 5.63 -17.21 -4.65
C ASN A 170 4.42 -16.35 -5.06
N LEU A 171 3.95 -15.49 -4.16
CA LEU A 171 2.92 -14.48 -4.41
C LEU A 171 3.56 -13.11 -4.70
N ASP A 172 2.97 -12.38 -5.64
CA ASP A 172 3.18 -10.95 -5.82
C ASP A 172 2.34 -10.21 -4.78
N LEU A 173 3.02 -9.68 -3.76
CA LEU A 173 2.38 -8.98 -2.64
C LEU A 173 1.62 -7.72 -3.09
N ASN A 174 2.00 -7.10 -4.21
CA ASN A 174 1.28 -5.98 -4.81
C ASN A 174 0.07 -6.44 -5.66
N ARG A 175 -0.41 -7.67 -5.45
CA ARG A 175 -1.72 -8.19 -5.93
C ARG A 175 -2.55 -8.78 -4.80
N ASP A 176 -2.07 -8.73 -3.56
CA ASP A 176 -2.61 -9.53 -2.46
C ASP A 176 -3.56 -8.74 -1.55
N TYR A 177 -3.65 -7.41 -1.66
CA TYR A 177 -4.35 -6.57 -0.67
C TYR A 177 -5.83 -6.89 -0.44
N PHE A 178 -6.53 -7.46 -1.43
CA PHE A 178 -7.94 -7.88 -1.28
C PHE A 178 -8.09 -9.30 -0.72
N LYS A 179 -7.28 -10.25 -1.19
CA LYS A 179 -7.38 -11.67 -0.77
C LYS A 179 -6.61 -11.96 0.53
N ALA A 180 -5.58 -11.16 0.82
CA ALA A 180 -4.75 -11.19 2.03
C ALA A 180 -4.29 -12.59 2.41
N GLU A 181 -3.67 -13.30 1.45
CA GLU A 181 -3.20 -14.67 1.61
C GLU A 181 -1.75 -14.74 2.09
N ALA A 182 -0.96 -13.70 1.79
CA ALA A 182 0.42 -13.59 2.24
C ALA A 182 0.46 -13.10 3.70
N PRO A 183 1.33 -13.68 4.56
CA PRO A 183 1.45 -13.24 5.94
C PRO A 183 1.85 -11.76 6.08
N GLU A 184 2.63 -11.23 5.13
CA GLU A 184 3.04 -9.83 5.03
C GLU A 184 1.82 -8.92 4.90
N THR A 185 0.92 -9.22 3.95
CA THR A 185 -0.33 -8.48 3.74
C THR A 185 -1.24 -8.56 4.96
N ARG A 186 -1.37 -9.73 5.57
CA ARG A 186 -2.20 -9.88 6.77
C ARG A 186 -1.63 -9.05 7.93
N ALA A 187 -0.31 -9.05 8.09
CA ALA A 187 0.37 -8.26 9.09
C ALA A 187 0.17 -6.75 8.86
N SER A 188 0.27 -6.27 7.61
CA SER A 188 0.06 -4.84 7.31
C SER A 188 -1.39 -4.41 7.48
N LEU A 189 -2.36 -5.22 7.05
CA LEU A 189 -3.78 -4.97 7.30
C LEU A 189 -4.11 -4.84 8.78
N ALA A 190 -3.59 -5.74 9.61
CA ALA A 190 -3.82 -5.70 11.06
C ALA A 190 -3.05 -4.56 11.74
N ARG A 191 -1.74 -4.50 11.52
CA ARG A 191 -0.86 -3.63 12.31
C ARG A 191 -0.71 -2.24 11.76
N VAL A 192 -0.90 -1.99 10.46
CA VAL A 192 -0.79 -0.64 9.88
C VAL A 192 -2.17 -0.06 9.63
N TYR A 193 -2.95 -0.70 8.76
CA TYR A 193 -4.19 -0.09 8.26
C TYR A 193 -5.32 -0.12 9.28
N THR A 194 -5.46 -1.20 10.05
CA THR A 194 -6.50 -1.28 11.10
C THR A 194 -6.08 -0.57 12.39
N THR A 195 -4.79 -0.63 12.74
CA THR A 195 -4.31 -0.09 14.03
C THR A 195 -3.92 1.39 13.96
N TRP A 196 -3.16 1.80 12.94
CA TRP A 196 -2.67 3.18 12.81
C TRP A 196 -3.45 4.03 11.80
N ASP A 197 -4.04 3.40 10.78
CA ASP A 197 -4.79 4.04 9.69
C ASP A 197 -4.08 5.30 9.16
N PRO A 198 -2.86 5.13 8.59
CA PRO A 198 -2.00 6.26 8.23
C PRO A 198 -2.67 7.17 7.20
N ALA A 199 -2.40 8.47 7.33
CA ALA A 199 -3.00 9.47 6.47
C ALA A 199 -2.43 9.44 5.05
N LEU A 200 -1.16 9.09 4.95
CA LEU A 200 -0.43 8.94 3.71
C LEU A 200 0.37 7.64 3.74
N MET A 201 0.24 6.84 2.69
CA MET A 201 1.10 5.71 2.36
C MET A 201 2.05 6.08 1.22
N VAL A 202 3.32 5.73 1.33
CA VAL A 202 4.27 5.77 0.21
C VAL A 202 4.81 4.36 -0.01
N ASP A 203 4.53 3.79 -1.18
CA ASP A 203 4.97 2.46 -1.59
C ASP A 203 6.12 2.59 -2.60
N LEU A 204 7.30 2.10 -2.22
CA LEU A 204 8.55 2.31 -2.96
C LEU A 204 8.89 1.10 -3.84
N HIS A 205 8.88 1.32 -5.16
CA HIS A 205 9.12 0.35 -6.23
C HIS A 205 10.18 0.85 -7.21
N THR A 206 10.59 -0.06 -8.10
CA THR A 206 11.31 0.23 -9.34
C THR A 206 10.48 -0.19 -10.55
N THR A 207 10.51 0.64 -11.59
CA THR A 207 9.78 0.39 -12.84
C THR A 207 10.38 -0.76 -13.63
N ASP A 208 9.56 -1.73 -14.04
CA ASP A 208 9.89 -2.74 -15.06
C ASP A 208 9.41 -2.32 -16.47
N GLY A 209 9.21 -1.01 -16.66
CA GLY A 209 8.42 -0.43 -17.74
C GLY A 209 9.23 0.13 -18.92
N THR A 210 8.58 1.02 -19.67
CA THR A 210 9.15 1.64 -20.88
C THR A 210 10.43 2.41 -20.60
N LEU A 211 11.45 2.23 -21.46
CA LEU A 211 12.66 3.06 -21.46
C LEU A 211 12.31 4.55 -21.63
N HIS A 212 12.68 5.38 -20.66
CA HIS A 212 12.23 6.77 -20.59
C HIS A 212 13.28 7.71 -20.00
N GLY A 213 13.11 9.02 -20.25
CA GLY A 213 14.08 10.03 -19.82
C GLY A 213 13.95 10.52 -18.38
N TYR A 214 13.09 9.92 -17.57
CA TYR A 214 12.84 10.31 -16.18
C TYR A 214 13.67 9.46 -15.21
N GLN A 215 14.07 10.03 -14.08
CA GLN A 215 14.83 9.34 -13.04
C GLN A 215 13.91 8.57 -12.07
N LEU A 216 12.67 9.01 -11.95
CA LEU A 216 11.61 8.38 -11.17
C LEU A 216 10.26 8.72 -11.79
N THR A 217 9.33 7.78 -11.75
CA THR A 217 7.92 8.03 -12.02
C THR A 217 7.07 7.75 -10.79
N TYR A 218 5.81 8.19 -10.80
CA TYR A 218 4.94 8.02 -9.64
C TYR A 218 3.46 7.88 -10.03
N ALA A 219 2.63 7.38 -9.12
CA ALA A 219 1.18 7.43 -9.30
C ALA A 219 0.43 7.74 -7.98
N PRO A 220 -0.66 8.52 -8.04
CA PRO A 220 -1.66 8.57 -6.97
C PRO A 220 -2.55 7.31 -7.03
N PRO A 221 -3.52 7.12 -6.11
CA PRO A 221 -4.56 6.13 -6.30
C PRO A 221 -5.33 6.39 -7.60
N LEU A 222 -5.62 5.31 -8.33
CA LEU A 222 -6.25 5.33 -9.65
C LEU A 222 -7.70 4.82 -9.63
N ASP A 223 -8.10 4.08 -8.59
CA ASP A 223 -9.47 3.57 -8.44
C ASP A 223 -10.49 4.74 -8.30
N PRO A 224 -11.42 4.92 -9.25
CA PRO A 224 -12.40 6.01 -9.21
C PRO A 224 -13.45 5.82 -8.10
N ASN A 225 -13.53 4.64 -7.50
CA ASN A 225 -14.48 4.37 -6.43
C ASN A 225 -14.08 5.01 -5.11
N GLY A 226 -12.81 5.34 -4.89
CA GLY A 226 -12.37 6.06 -3.68
C GLY A 226 -13.06 7.43 -3.55
N PRO A 227 -13.27 7.95 -2.32
CA PRO A 227 -13.72 9.33 -2.16
C PRO A 227 -12.67 10.28 -2.77
N ALA A 228 -13.11 11.19 -3.64
CA ALA A 228 -12.18 11.92 -4.52
C ALA A 228 -11.21 12.85 -3.78
N GLY A 229 -11.59 13.41 -2.63
CA GLY A 229 -10.82 14.45 -1.93
C GLY A 229 -9.34 14.12 -1.72
N PRO A 230 -9.00 13.02 -1.01
CA PRO A 230 -7.62 12.59 -0.81
C PRO A 230 -6.85 12.34 -2.12
N SER A 231 -7.39 11.53 -3.03
CA SER A 231 -6.71 11.16 -4.29
C SER A 231 -6.52 12.35 -5.22
N THR A 232 -7.49 13.25 -5.34
CA THR A 232 -7.40 14.49 -6.10
C THR A 232 -6.34 15.42 -5.53
N PHE A 233 -6.23 15.53 -4.19
CA PHE A 233 -5.19 16.34 -3.57
C PHE A 233 -3.79 15.81 -3.89
N VAL A 234 -3.56 14.50 -3.78
CA VAL A 234 -2.27 13.91 -4.13
C VAL A 234 -1.95 14.17 -5.61
N ARG A 235 -2.89 13.85 -6.49
CA ARG A 235 -2.75 13.89 -7.94
C ARG A 235 -2.56 15.31 -8.50
N ASP A 236 -3.40 16.25 -8.12
CA ASP A 236 -3.50 17.56 -8.78
C ASP A 236 -2.76 18.67 -8.02
N ARG A 237 -2.30 18.40 -6.79
CA ARG A 237 -1.61 19.40 -5.94
C ARG A 237 -0.24 18.92 -5.47
N MET A 238 -0.18 17.81 -4.75
CA MET A 238 1.07 17.35 -4.12
C MET A 238 2.08 16.91 -5.17
N LEU A 239 1.73 15.94 -6.03
CA LEU A 239 2.65 15.38 -7.03
C LEU A 239 3.17 16.41 -8.06
N PRO A 240 2.36 17.36 -8.57
CA PRO A 240 2.88 18.45 -9.40
C PRO A 240 3.86 19.37 -8.66
N ALA A 241 3.60 19.68 -7.38
CA ALA A 241 4.49 20.50 -6.57
C ALA A 241 5.82 19.77 -6.28
N LEU A 242 5.77 18.47 -5.99
CA LEU A 242 6.94 17.64 -5.80
C LEU A 242 7.77 17.55 -7.08
N ARG A 243 7.14 17.32 -8.24
CA ARG A 243 7.83 17.31 -9.55
C ARG A 243 8.61 18.60 -9.78
N LYS A 244 7.99 19.75 -9.51
CA LYS A 244 8.66 21.04 -9.64
C LYS A 244 9.84 21.15 -8.67
N THR A 245 9.66 20.71 -7.42
CA THR A 245 10.70 20.79 -6.39
C THR A 245 11.90 19.92 -6.72
N LEU A 246 11.69 18.67 -7.17
CA LEU A 246 12.79 17.79 -7.56
C LEU A 246 13.57 18.33 -8.76
N GLN A 247 12.87 18.88 -9.75
CA GLN A 247 13.50 19.51 -10.90
C GLN A 247 14.35 20.74 -10.53
N ASP A 248 13.85 21.59 -9.63
CA ASP A 248 14.50 22.86 -9.29
C ASP A 248 15.63 22.70 -8.27
N LYS A 249 15.44 21.84 -7.27
CA LYS A 249 16.38 21.67 -6.14
C LYS A 249 17.46 20.63 -6.42
N TYR A 250 17.09 19.52 -7.05
CA TYR A 250 17.96 18.36 -7.24
C TYR A 250 18.33 18.12 -8.71
N HIS A 251 17.67 18.82 -9.64
CA HIS A 251 17.78 18.57 -11.09
C HIS A 251 17.36 17.15 -11.49
N GLU A 252 16.45 16.58 -10.72
CA GLU A 252 15.90 15.25 -10.93
C GLU A 252 14.57 15.35 -11.67
N SER A 253 14.54 14.90 -12.91
CA SER A 253 13.33 14.94 -13.74
C SER A 253 12.45 13.73 -13.43
N ILE A 254 11.25 13.98 -12.88
CA ILE A 254 10.26 12.96 -12.54
C ILE A 254 8.92 13.19 -13.27
N PHE A 255 8.11 12.14 -13.44
CA PHE A 255 6.84 12.24 -14.17
C PHE A 255 5.77 11.24 -13.70
N ASP A 256 4.54 11.35 -14.19
CA ASP A 256 3.49 10.36 -13.92
C ASP A 256 3.89 9.00 -14.51
N TYR A 257 3.65 7.94 -13.75
CA TYR A 257 3.88 6.56 -14.15
C TYR A 257 3.06 6.22 -15.39
N GLY A 258 3.73 5.61 -16.36
CA GLY A 258 3.07 5.05 -17.52
C GLY A 258 4.03 4.26 -18.39
N ASN A 259 3.46 3.64 -19.41
CA ASN A 259 4.14 2.82 -20.37
C ASN A 259 3.64 3.12 -21.78
N VAL A 260 4.45 2.81 -22.77
CA VAL A 260 4.05 2.76 -24.18
C VAL A 260 4.06 1.32 -24.66
N GLU A 261 3.05 0.94 -25.44
CA GLU A 261 2.94 -0.43 -25.97
C GLU A 261 4.02 -0.72 -27.02
N THR A 262 4.31 0.25 -27.90
CA THR A 262 5.33 0.13 -28.95
C THR A 262 6.26 1.34 -28.91
N PRO A 263 7.46 1.22 -28.28
CA PRO A 263 8.37 2.36 -28.11
C PRO A 263 8.83 3.03 -29.42
N GLN A 264 8.92 2.28 -30.52
CA GLN A 264 9.34 2.81 -31.83
C GLN A 264 8.22 3.62 -32.52
N ALA A 265 6.97 3.43 -32.12
CA ALA A 265 5.80 4.12 -32.66
C ALA A 265 4.79 4.44 -31.55
N PRO A 266 5.19 5.24 -30.54
CA PRO A 266 4.41 5.42 -29.33
C PRO A 266 3.09 6.14 -29.64
N GLN A 267 1.98 5.55 -29.21
CA GLN A 267 0.63 6.09 -29.45
C GLN A 267 0.11 6.88 -28.24
N SER A 268 0.48 6.45 -27.03
CA SER A 268 0.05 7.07 -25.77
C SER A 268 0.95 6.61 -24.61
N TRP A 269 0.88 7.36 -23.51
CA TRP A 269 1.53 7.04 -22.24
C TRP A 269 0.46 6.57 -21.24
N ASP A 270 0.43 5.26 -20.97
CA ASP A 270 -0.68 4.61 -20.27
C ASP A 270 -0.25 4.11 -18.88
N THR A 271 -1.02 4.47 -17.86
CA THR A 271 -0.80 3.99 -16.49
C THR A 271 -1.29 2.55 -16.28
N TYR A 272 -1.12 2.02 -15.06
CA TYR A 272 -1.56 0.68 -14.69
C TYR A 272 -3.04 0.61 -14.26
N ALA A 273 -3.57 -0.61 -14.11
CA ALA A 273 -4.99 -0.82 -13.84
C ALA A 273 -5.43 -0.26 -12.45
N PRO A 274 -6.67 0.26 -12.34
CA PRO A 274 -7.16 0.96 -11.16
C PRO A 274 -7.73 0.00 -10.11
N LEU A 275 -7.12 -1.17 -9.94
CA LEU A 275 -7.71 -2.27 -9.17
C LEU A 275 -7.35 -2.16 -7.70
N GLY A 276 -8.32 -2.31 -6.81
CA GLY A 276 -8.12 -2.19 -5.36
C GLY A 276 -7.22 -3.25 -4.72
N TRP A 277 -6.81 -4.29 -5.44
CA TRP A 277 -5.82 -5.26 -4.94
C TRP A 277 -4.36 -4.77 -5.03
N TYR A 278 -4.12 -3.62 -5.68
CA TYR A 278 -2.85 -2.90 -5.61
C TYR A 278 -2.82 -2.03 -4.35
N GLY A 279 -1.70 -1.97 -3.65
CA GLY A 279 -1.62 -1.29 -2.34
C GLY A 279 -2.04 0.18 -2.37
N THR A 280 -1.61 0.94 -3.37
CA THR A 280 -1.96 2.36 -3.49
C THR A 280 -3.44 2.60 -3.78
N ASN A 281 -4.05 1.75 -4.62
CA ASN A 281 -5.49 1.80 -4.91
C ASN A 281 -6.31 1.33 -3.70
N TYR A 282 -5.86 0.30 -2.97
CA TYR A 282 -6.45 -0.15 -1.72
C TYR A 282 -6.56 1.00 -0.72
N VAL A 283 -5.47 1.75 -0.52
CA VAL A 283 -5.43 2.90 0.39
C VAL A 283 -6.36 4.04 -0.09
N GLY A 284 -6.42 4.28 -1.41
CA GLY A 284 -7.38 5.22 -1.99
C GLY A 284 -8.85 4.85 -1.73
N LEU A 285 -9.20 3.56 -1.80
CA LEU A 285 -10.55 3.06 -1.48
C LEU A 285 -10.93 3.26 -0.01
N ARG A 286 -9.94 3.31 0.89
CA ARG A 286 -10.13 3.65 2.32
C ARG A 286 -10.33 5.14 2.57
N GLY A 287 -10.20 5.98 1.54
CA GLY A 287 -10.26 7.44 1.68
C GLY A 287 -9.03 8.02 2.37
N ARG A 288 -7.86 7.42 2.13
CA ARG A 288 -6.54 7.92 2.57
C ARG A 288 -5.69 8.28 1.35
N MET A 289 -4.60 9.00 1.58
CA MET A 289 -3.67 9.36 0.52
C MET A 289 -2.67 8.23 0.29
N ALA A 290 -2.27 8.01 -0.96
CA ALA A 290 -1.18 7.09 -1.29
C ALA A 290 -0.32 7.62 -2.44
N ILE A 291 0.94 7.24 -2.47
CA ILE A 291 1.87 7.50 -3.56
C ILE A 291 2.59 6.20 -3.89
N LEU A 292 2.51 5.79 -5.15
CA LEU A 292 3.41 4.81 -5.74
C LEU A 292 4.65 5.57 -6.21
N SER A 293 5.82 5.14 -5.78
CA SER A 293 7.12 5.62 -6.26
C SER A 293 7.76 4.54 -7.11
N GLU A 294 8.28 4.91 -8.27
CA GLU A 294 8.76 3.98 -9.29
C GLU A 294 10.10 4.49 -9.84
N ALA A 295 11.21 4.13 -9.17
CA ALA A 295 12.55 4.54 -9.59
C ALA A 295 12.89 3.96 -10.97
N TYR A 296 13.68 4.69 -11.77
CA TYR A 296 14.03 4.23 -13.12
C TYR A 296 14.99 3.04 -13.08
N SER A 297 14.57 1.91 -13.63
CA SER A 297 15.32 0.64 -13.62
C SER A 297 16.70 0.70 -14.26
N HIS A 298 16.91 1.57 -15.25
CA HIS A 298 18.17 1.64 -16.01
C HIS A 298 19.15 2.70 -15.49
N ALA A 299 18.77 3.46 -14.47
CA ALA A 299 19.73 4.24 -13.70
C ALA A 299 20.58 3.30 -12.82
N ASP A 300 21.83 3.68 -12.57
CA ASP A 300 22.67 2.92 -11.65
C ASP A 300 22.07 2.91 -10.23
N PHE A 301 22.48 1.92 -9.43
CA PHE A 301 21.87 1.69 -8.12
C PHE A 301 21.99 2.90 -7.19
N LYS A 302 23.11 3.62 -7.22
CA LYS A 302 23.32 4.81 -6.39
C LYS A 302 22.36 5.92 -6.78
N THR A 303 22.21 6.19 -8.08
CA THR A 303 21.25 7.16 -8.60
C THR A 303 19.82 6.80 -8.20
N ARG A 304 19.43 5.52 -8.30
CA ARG A 304 18.10 5.03 -7.87
C ARG A 304 17.83 5.27 -6.38
N VAL A 305 18.81 5.01 -5.52
CA VAL A 305 18.70 5.28 -4.07
C VAL A 305 18.56 6.78 -3.82
N GLN A 306 19.36 7.60 -4.49
CA GLN A 306 19.35 9.06 -4.30
C GLN A 306 18.01 9.69 -4.68
N VAL A 307 17.49 9.43 -5.89
CA VAL A 307 16.22 10.02 -6.35
C VAL A 307 15.04 9.55 -5.49
N THR A 308 15.06 8.29 -5.04
CA THR A 308 14.02 7.75 -4.14
C THR A 308 14.07 8.42 -2.77
N HIS A 309 15.28 8.63 -2.24
CA HIS A 309 15.49 9.34 -0.97
C HIS A 309 15.02 10.80 -1.04
N ASP A 310 15.41 11.53 -2.08
CA ASP A 310 15.03 12.94 -2.23
C ASP A 310 13.52 13.09 -2.46
N PHE A 311 12.91 12.17 -3.19
CA PHE A 311 11.45 12.11 -3.34
C PHE A 311 10.74 11.88 -2.00
N LEU A 312 11.22 10.94 -1.17
CA LEU A 312 10.69 10.69 0.17
C LEU A 312 10.78 11.93 1.08
N VAL A 313 11.95 12.58 1.11
CA VAL A 313 12.17 13.79 1.90
C VAL A 313 11.15 14.86 1.52
N GLU A 314 11.00 15.13 0.22
CA GLU A 314 10.08 16.17 -0.25
C GLU A 314 8.60 15.82 0.00
N ILE A 315 8.23 14.53 -0.08
CA ILE A 315 6.90 14.05 0.33
C ILE A 315 6.65 14.39 1.80
N LEU A 316 7.60 14.07 2.69
CA LEU A 316 7.44 14.32 4.13
C LEU A 316 7.42 15.81 4.45
N GLU A 317 8.29 16.61 3.84
CA GLU A 317 8.31 18.07 3.99
C GLU A 317 7.00 18.71 3.51
N TYR A 318 6.45 18.27 2.38
CA TYR A 318 5.16 18.73 1.89
C TYR A 318 4.03 18.30 2.84
N THR A 319 4.04 17.04 3.27
CA THR A 319 3.02 16.48 4.16
C THR A 319 2.99 17.21 5.51
N GLY A 320 4.16 17.50 6.10
CA GLY A 320 4.27 18.27 7.34
C GLY A 320 3.71 19.70 7.21
N ARG A 321 3.95 20.36 6.06
CA ARG A 321 3.43 21.71 5.78
C ARG A 321 1.92 21.76 5.53
N HIS A 322 1.34 20.67 5.02
CA HIS A 322 -0.08 20.61 4.62
C HIS A 322 -0.96 19.77 5.57
N GLY A 323 -0.47 19.43 6.77
CA GLY A 323 -1.12 18.49 7.68
C GLY A 323 -2.58 18.81 8.04
N ASP A 324 -2.95 20.08 8.23
CA ASP A 324 -4.33 20.46 8.54
C ASP A 324 -5.30 20.26 7.36
N GLU A 325 -4.82 20.53 6.15
CA GLU A 325 -5.59 20.29 4.93
C GLU A 325 -5.79 18.79 4.70
N ILE A 326 -4.74 17.98 4.92
CA ILE A 326 -4.81 16.51 4.81
C ILE A 326 -5.85 15.97 5.81
N ARG A 327 -5.75 16.31 7.10
CA ARG A 327 -6.72 15.88 8.12
C ARG A 327 -8.16 16.25 7.77
N ARG A 328 -8.36 17.45 7.23
CA ARG A 328 -9.70 17.92 6.82
C ARG A 328 -10.26 17.06 5.69
N LEU A 329 -9.45 16.74 4.69
CA LEU A 329 -9.85 15.92 3.53
C LEU A 329 -10.21 14.49 3.96
N GLU A 330 -9.46 13.90 4.88
CA GLU A 330 -9.73 12.55 5.38
C GLU A 330 -11.01 12.47 6.21
N ARG A 331 -11.20 13.40 7.14
CA ARG A 331 -12.45 13.47 7.92
C ARG A 331 -13.66 13.71 7.01
N ALA A 332 -13.49 14.50 5.95
CA ALA A 332 -14.53 14.72 4.96
C ALA A 332 -14.84 13.44 4.16
N ALA A 333 -13.81 12.69 3.76
CA ALA A 333 -13.95 11.41 3.08
C ALA A 333 -14.67 10.36 3.96
N ASP A 334 -14.28 10.22 5.22
CA ASP A 334 -14.91 9.30 6.17
C ASP A 334 -16.39 9.64 6.39
N ARG A 335 -16.67 10.93 6.61
CA ARG A 335 -18.04 11.42 6.79
C ARG A 335 -18.87 11.22 5.53
N GLN A 336 -18.32 11.51 4.35
CA GLN A 336 -19.00 11.33 3.08
C GLN A 336 -19.42 9.86 2.91
N THR A 337 -18.46 8.93 3.00
CA THR A 337 -18.73 7.50 2.79
C THR A 337 -19.75 6.96 3.79
N ALA A 338 -19.64 7.33 5.06
CA ALA A 338 -20.59 6.89 6.09
C ALA A 338 -22.02 7.41 5.82
N LEU A 339 -22.17 8.69 5.41
CA LEU A 339 -23.47 9.29 5.09
C LEU A 339 -24.08 8.69 3.82
N GLU A 340 -23.27 8.40 2.80
CA GLU A 340 -23.70 7.71 1.57
C GLU A 340 -24.30 6.34 1.93
N GLY A 341 -23.55 5.49 2.64
CA GLY A 341 -24.04 4.17 3.04
C GLY A 341 -25.28 4.23 3.95
N ALA A 342 -25.36 5.22 4.84
CA ALA A 342 -26.51 5.45 5.71
C ALA A 342 -27.74 6.01 4.99
N SER A 343 -27.68 6.28 3.68
CA SER A 343 -28.71 7.01 2.92
C SER A 343 -29.05 8.40 3.47
N SER A 344 -28.13 8.98 4.25
CA SER A 344 -28.23 10.37 4.71
C SER A 344 -27.62 11.35 3.70
N ALA A 345 -26.90 10.82 2.71
CA ALA A 345 -26.50 11.48 1.46
C ALA A 345 -26.87 10.56 0.28
N PRO A 346 -26.98 11.10 -0.96
CA PRO A 346 -27.23 10.28 -2.14
C PRO A 346 -26.16 9.19 -2.30
N ARG A 347 -26.60 7.95 -2.52
CA ARG A 347 -25.69 6.83 -2.78
C ARG A 347 -25.07 6.98 -4.18
N PRO A 348 -23.74 6.98 -4.32
CA PRO A 348 -23.10 7.06 -5.63
C PRO A 348 -23.31 5.76 -6.42
N SER A 349 -23.22 5.86 -7.74
CA SER A 349 -22.95 4.71 -8.59
C SER A 349 -21.44 4.51 -8.67
N LEU A 350 -20.98 3.32 -8.31
CA LEU A 350 -19.57 2.96 -8.26
C LEU A 350 -19.24 1.97 -9.38
N ALA A 351 -18.05 2.08 -9.95
CA ALA A 351 -17.57 1.26 -11.04
C ALA A 351 -17.38 -0.20 -10.62
N VAL A 352 -17.88 -1.11 -11.46
CA VAL A 352 -17.54 -2.54 -11.46
C VAL A 352 -16.72 -2.93 -12.69
N ALA A 353 -16.67 -2.04 -13.69
CA ALA A 353 -15.76 -2.13 -14.82
C ALA A 353 -15.20 -0.73 -15.17
N TYR A 354 -13.95 -0.72 -15.62
CA TYR A 354 -13.17 0.50 -15.81
C TYR A 354 -12.75 0.65 -17.26
N ARG A 355 -12.61 1.90 -17.71
CA ARG A 355 -12.02 2.24 -19.01
C ARG A 355 -10.97 3.33 -18.83
N LEU A 356 -9.79 3.09 -19.38
CA LEU A 356 -8.70 4.05 -19.35
C LEU A 356 -9.04 5.30 -20.19
N ALA A 357 -8.74 6.48 -19.65
CA ALA A 357 -9.06 7.78 -20.22
C ALA A 357 -7.85 8.73 -20.20
N SER A 358 -7.82 9.64 -21.18
CA SER A 358 -6.76 10.64 -21.34
C SER A 358 -7.04 11.91 -20.55
N ARG A 359 -5.99 12.49 -19.95
CA ARG A 359 -6.03 13.86 -19.38
C ARG A 359 -5.55 14.95 -20.35
N GLY A 360 -5.14 14.57 -21.56
CA GLY A 360 -4.64 15.50 -22.57
C GLY A 360 -3.37 14.98 -23.25
N VAL A 361 -2.78 15.83 -24.10
CA VAL A 361 -1.53 15.54 -24.82
C VAL A 361 -0.39 16.35 -24.22
N GLU A 362 0.63 15.65 -23.72
CA GLU A 362 1.79 16.22 -23.05
C GLU A 362 3.11 15.78 -23.69
N ALA A 363 4.18 16.50 -23.33
CA ALA A 363 5.53 16.13 -23.70
C ALA A 363 6.01 14.98 -22.81
N VAL A 364 6.28 13.82 -23.41
CA VAL A 364 6.77 12.62 -22.75
C VAL A 364 8.17 12.28 -23.28
N ARG A 365 9.12 12.09 -22.37
CA ARG A 365 10.51 11.73 -22.72
C ARG A 365 10.66 10.22 -22.78
N LEU A 366 10.89 9.67 -23.97
CA LEU A 366 11.13 8.24 -24.19
C LEU A 366 12.57 8.02 -24.64
N GLU A 367 13.15 6.90 -24.23
CA GLU A 367 14.42 6.46 -24.78
C GLU A 367 14.17 5.44 -25.89
N VAL A 368 14.58 5.77 -27.11
CA VAL A 368 14.42 4.94 -28.29
C VAL A 368 15.77 4.87 -29.00
N MET A 369 16.26 3.65 -29.24
CA MET A 369 17.60 3.43 -29.82
C MET A 369 18.71 4.15 -29.05
N GLN A 370 18.71 4.04 -27.71
CA GLN A 370 19.68 4.68 -26.80
C GLN A 370 19.71 6.21 -26.88
N GLN A 371 18.66 6.83 -27.41
CA GLN A 371 18.51 8.28 -27.46
C GLN A 371 17.22 8.71 -26.77
N VAL A 372 17.34 9.61 -25.81
CA VAL A 372 16.19 10.25 -25.18
C VAL A 372 15.60 11.28 -26.14
N ARG A 373 14.34 11.10 -26.51
CA ARG A 373 13.57 11.99 -27.39
C ARG A 373 12.26 12.38 -26.72
N THR A 374 11.77 13.58 -27.04
CA THR A 374 10.48 14.07 -26.53
C THR A 374 9.40 13.84 -27.57
N TYR A 375 8.34 13.16 -27.17
CA TYR A 375 7.15 12.87 -27.97
C TYR A 375 5.94 13.61 -27.40
N ARG A 376 5.03 14.06 -28.25
CA ARG A 376 3.73 14.59 -27.82
C ARG A 376 2.73 13.46 -27.81
N LEU A 377 2.39 12.96 -26.64
CA LEU A 377 1.54 11.76 -26.48
C LEU A 377 0.31 12.08 -25.62
N PRO A 378 -0.85 11.47 -25.92
CA PRO A 378 -1.93 11.36 -24.95
C PRO A 378 -1.42 10.70 -23.66
N VAL A 379 -1.56 11.39 -22.53
CA VAL A 379 -1.30 10.81 -21.20
C VAL A 379 -2.61 10.25 -20.67
N ARG A 380 -2.64 8.93 -20.50
CA ARG A 380 -3.81 8.17 -20.05
C ARG A 380 -3.56 7.64 -18.64
N ASP A 381 -4.01 8.43 -17.67
CA ASP A 381 -3.84 8.20 -16.23
C ASP A 381 -5.14 8.45 -15.44
N ARG A 382 -6.29 8.42 -16.15
CA ARG A 382 -7.63 8.54 -15.59
C ARG A 382 -8.42 7.29 -15.94
N PHE A 383 -9.38 6.96 -15.09
CA PHE A 383 -10.33 5.90 -15.36
C PHE A 383 -11.73 6.46 -15.32
N VAL A 384 -12.53 6.07 -16.32
CA VAL A 384 -13.95 6.34 -16.40
C VAL A 384 -14.71 5.03 -16.29
N ASP A 385 -15.89 5.11 -15.69
CA ASP A 385 -16.69 3.93 -15.43
C ASP A 385 -17.29 3.41 -16.75
N SER A 386 -17.04 2.14 -17.09
CA SER A 386 -17.69 1.49 -18.23
C SER A 386 -18.97 0.77 -17.81
N LEU A 387 -19.02 0.30 -16.56
CA LEU A 387 -20.21 -0.25 -15.91
C LEU A 387 -20.21 0.16 -14.45
N THR A 388 -21.35 0.66 -13.95
CA THR A 388 -21.53 1.06 -12.56
C THR A 388 -22.67 0.33 -11.87
N ARG A 389 -22.61 0.26 -10.55
CA ARG A 389 -23.70 -0.19 -9.67
C ARG A 389 -23.91 0.82 -8.54
N PRO A 390 -25.16 1.11 -8.15
CA PRO A 390 -25.42 1.96 -7.00
C PRO A 390 -24.86 1.30 -5.75
N LEU A 391 -24.24 2.07 -4.87
CA LEU A 391 -23.83 1.61 -3.54
C LEU A 391 -25.08 1.06 -2.80
N PRO A 392 -25.09 -0.17 -2.28
CA PRO A 392 -26.21 -0.68 -1.47
C PRO A 392 -26.11 -0.17 -0.02
N ALA A 393 -27.10 -0.47 0.83
CA ALA A 393 -27.03 -0.19 2.27
C ALA A 393 -26.00 -1.08 3.00
N GLY A 394 -25.67 -2.21 2.38
CA GLY A 394 -24.84 -3.25 2.93
C GLY A 394 -25.05 -4.55 2.18
N TYR A 395 -24.35 -5.59 2.64
CA TYR A 395 -24.38 -6.92 2.06
C TYR A 395 -24.72 -7.96 3.13
N PHE A 396 -25.48 -8.97 2.75
CA PHE A 396 -25.69 -10.17 3.55
C PHE A 396 -24.77 -11.27 3.07
N LEU A 397 -24.03 -11.87 4.00
CA LEU A 397 -23.22 -13.07 3.75
C LEU A 397 -23.83 -14.26 4.52
N PRO A 398 -23.77 -15.49 3.97
CA PRO A 398 -24.25 -16.68 4.65
C PRO A 398 -23.55 -16.91 5.99
N ALA A 399 -24.25 -17.48 6.97
CA ALA A 399 -23.68 -17.80 8.28
C ALA A 399 -22.46 -18.75 8.21
N ALA A 400 -22.40 -19.57 7.16
CA ALA A 400 -21.30 -20.50 6.89
C ALA A 400 -20.01 -19.81 6.40
N ASP A 401 -20.07 -18.55 5.95
CA ASP A 401 -18.91 -17.82 5.45
C ASP A 401 -18.18 -17.07 6.56
N SER A 402 -17.71 -17.82 7.56
CA SER A 402 -16.90 -17.26 8.66
C SER A 402 -15.56 -16.72 8.18
N ASP A 403 -14.98 -17.33 7.12
CA ASP A 403 -13.70 -16.94 6.56
C ASP A 403 -13.81 -15.56 5.88
N GLY A 404 -14.85 -15.34 5.07
CA GLY A 404 -15.15 -14.03 4.48
C GLY A 404 -15.41 -12.96 5.55
N ALA A 405 -16.19 -13.29 6.60
CA ALA A 405 -16.40 -12.37 7.72
C ALA A 405 -15.10 -12.03 8.47
N ALA A 406 -14.19 -12.99 8.65
CA ALA A 406 -12.89 -12.78 9.27
C ALA A 406 -11.96 -11.93 8.39
N LEU A 407 -11.95 -12.16 7.07
CA LEU A 407 -11.18 -11.38 6.10
C LEU A 407 -11.65 -9.92 6.06
N LEU A 408 -12.96 -9.68 6.03
CA LEU A 408 -13.52 -8.31 6.10
C LEU A 408 -13.07 -7.60 7.38
N ARG A 409 -13.12 -8.27 8.53
CA ARG A 409 -12.62 -7.71 9.80
C ARG A 409 -11.12 -7.43 9.77
N LEU A 410 -10.33 -8.25 9.08
CA LEU A 410 -8.90 -8.00 8.90
C LEU A 410 -8.63 -6.71 8.11
N HIS A 411 -9.51 -6.33 7.17
CA HIS A 411 -9.45 -5.02 6.51
C HIS A 411 -9.92 -3.85 7.40
N GLY A 412 -10.34 -4.11 8.64
CA GLY A 412 -10.90 -3.11 9.56
C GLY A 412 -12.39 -2.84 9.34
N ILE A 413 -13.07 -3.65 8.53
CA ILE A 413 -14.50 -3.47 8.24
C ILE A 413 -15.34 -3.99 9.42
N GLN A 414 -16.30 -3.19 9.85
CA GLN A 414 -17.27 -3.60 10.85
C GLN A 414 -18.26 -4.61 10.26
N VAL A 415 -18.29 -5.80 10.85
CA VAL A 415 -19.19 -6.90 10.47
C VAL A 415 -20.14 -7.19 11.61
N GLN A 416 -21.44 -7.25 11.30
CA GLN A 416 -22.47 -7.63 12.26
C GLN A 416 -22.92 -9.06 12.01
N ARG A 417 -23.36 -9.75 13.05
CA ARG A 417 -24.05 -11.04 12.96
C ARG A 417 -25.49 -10.89 13.45
N LEU A 418 -26.46 -11.31 12.64
CA LEU A 418 -27.88 -11.22 12.97
C LEU A 418 -28.20 -12.18 14.13
N ALA A 419 -28.88 -11.68 15.17
CA ALA A 419 -29.31 -12.49 16.31
C ALA A 419 -30.65 -13.19 16.07
N ARG A 420 -31.45 -12.68 15.12
CA ARG A 420 -32.77 -13.20 14.75
C ARG A 420 -32.93 -13.13 13.23
N GLU A 421 -33.86 -13.93 12.74
CA GLU A 421 -34.29 -13.87 11.36
C GLU A 421 -34.80 -12.45 11.00
N TRP A 422 -34.50 -12.02 9.78
CA TRP A 422 -34.93 -10.73 9.24
C TRP A 422 -35.52 -10.92 7.85
N THR A 423 -36.79 -10.55 7.66
CA THR A 423 -37.44 -10.60 6.34
C THR A 423 -37.47 -9.21 5.71
N ASP A 424 -36.98 -9.09 4.48
CA ASP A 424 -37.02 -7.85 3.71
C ASP A 424 -36.92 -8.10 2.20
N THR A 425 -37.10 -7.06 1.41
CA THR A 425 -36.68 -7.09 0.00
C THR A 425 -35.18 -6.82 -0.11
N VAL A 426 -34.47 -7.72 -0.77
CA VAL A 426 -33.04 -7.61 -1.07
C VAL A 426 -32.82 -7.68 -2.58
N GLU A 427 -31.70 -7.14 -3.06
CA GLU A 427 -31.29 -7.32 -4.45
C GLU A 427 -30.40 -8.56 -4.54
N VAL A 428 -30.76 -9.45 -5.46
CA VAL A 428 -30.09 -10.73 -5.68
C VAL A 428 -29.60 -10.78 -7.12
N LEU A 429 -28.35 -11.19 -7.34
CA LEU A 429 -27.84 -11.44 -8.69
C LEU A 429 -28.27 -12.85 -9.09
N THR A 430 -29.10 -12.95 -10.13
CA THR A 430 -29.71 -14.19 -10.62
C THR A 430 -29.37 -14.43 -12.09
N GLY A 431 -29.54 -15.68 -12.54
CA GLY A 431 -29.19 -16.07 -13.91
C GLY A 431 -27.70 -15.79 -14.18
N THR A 432 -26.84 -16.18 -13.24
CA THR A 432 -25.45 -15.78 -13.26
C THR A 432 -24.66 -16.60 -14.25
N GLU A 433 -23.92 -15.95 -15.15
CA GLU A 433 -22.91 -16.60 -15.97
C GLU A 433 -21.57 -16.52 -15.25
N LEU A 434 -20.86 -17.65 -15.21
CA LEU A 434 -19.58 -17.78 -14.52
C LEU A 434 -18.50 -18.11 -15.54
N ASN A 435 -17.55 -17.20 -15.71
CA ASN A 435 -16.45 -17.38 -16.64
C ASN A 435 -15.12 -17.42 -15.87
N TRP A 436 -14.58 -18.61 -15.72
CA TRP A 436 -13.29 -18.85 -15.07
C TRP A 436 -12.15 -18.73 -16.07
N ALA A 437 -11.14 -17.93 -15.72
CA ALA A 437 -9.92 -17.83 -16.52
C ALA A 437 -9.25 -19.21 -16.65
N THR A 438 -8.77 -19.54 -17.84
CA THR A 438 -8.12 -20.84 -18.09
C THR A 438 -6.71 -20.93 -17.51
N ARG A 439 -6.03 -19.79 -17.36
CA ARG A 439 -4.71 -19.69 -16.76
C ARG A 439 -4.81 -19.20 -15.33
N GLU A 440 -3.98 -19.77 -14.48
CA GLU A 440 -3.82 -19.29 -13.12
C GLU A 440 -3.13 -17.94 -13.09
N PHE A 441 -3.55 -17.10 -12.15
CA PHE A 441 -2.91 -15.87 -11.77
C PHE A 441 -2.84 -15.82 -10.24
N GLN A 442 -1.62 -15.76 -9.69
CA GLN A 442 -1.40 -15.73 -8.24
C GLN A 442 -1.98 -16.94 -7.50
N GLY A 443 -1.98 -18.12 -8.13
CA GLY A 443 -2.56 -19.35 -7.58
C GLY A 443 -4.09 -19.47 -7.71
N HIS A 444 -4.73 -18.57 -8.46
CA HIS A 444 -6.19 -18.56 -8.66
C HIS A 444 -6.56 -18.56 -10.13
N HIS A 445 -7.64 -19.26 -10.49
CA HIS A 445 -8.38 -19.00 -11.72
C HIS A 445 -9.31 -17.83 -11.45
N LEU A 446 -9.10 -16.69 -12.11
CA LEU A 446 -9.95 -15.52 -11.85
C LEU A 446 -11.36 -15.76 -12.38
N LEU A 447 -12.38 -15.36 -11.61
CA LEU A 447 -13.80 -15.53 -11.94
C LEU A 447 -14.41 -14.21 -12.41
N GLU A 448 -14.94 -14.17 -13.62
CA GLU A 448 -15.88 -13.16 -14.06
C GLU A 448 -17.32 -13.61 -13.81
N VAL A 449 -18.11 -12.74 -13.18
CA VAL A 449 -19.52 -12.97 -12.88
C VAL A 449 -20.35 -11.92 -13.60
N THR A 450 -21.35 -12.35 -14.36
CA THR A 450 -22.41 -11.49 -14.91
C THR A 450 -23.76 -12.03 -14.47
N GLY A 451 -24.82 -11.24 -14.59
CA GLY A 451 -26.17 -11.70 -14.29
C GLY A 451 -27.20 -10.58 -14.31
N THR A 452 -28.41 -10.88 -13.84
CA THR A 452 -29.50 -9.91 -13.72
C THR A 452 -29.87 -9.69 -12.26
N TRP A 453 -29.83 -8.44 -11.83
CA TRP A 453 -30.28 -8.03 -10.49
C TRP A 453 -31.81 -8.09 -10.38
N ALA A 454 -32.30 -8.81 -9.39
CA ALA A 454 -33.73 -8.92 -9.09
C ALA A 454 -34.02 -8.54 -7.63
N ARG A 455 -35.03 -7.70 -7.43
CA ARG A 455 -35.57 -7.38 -6.09
C ARG A 455 -36.43 -8.54 -5.62
N THR A 456 -36.00 -9.22 -4.57
CA THR A 456 -36.64 -10.46 -4.09
C THR A 456 -36.93 -10.37 -2.61
N PRO A 457 -38.17 -10.66 -2.16
CA PRO A 457 -38.45 -10.88 -0.74
C PRO A 457 -37.64 -12.08 -0.23
N ARG A 458 -36.82 -11.87 0.81
CA ARG A 458 -36.01 -12.91 1.43
C ARG A 458 -36.18 -12.89 2.94
N SER A 459 -36.24 -14.09 3.51
CA SER A 459 -36.00 -14.28 4.93
C SER A 459 -34.52 -14.59 5.14
N VAL A 460 -33.80 -13.68 5.78
CA VAL A 460 -32.38 -13.81 6.12
C VAL A 460 -32.29 -14.48 7.50
N PRO A 461 -31.79 -15.72 7.61
CA PRO A 461 -31.77 -16.44 8.88
C PRO A 461 -30.91 -15.75 9.95
N ALA A 462 -31.18 -16.08 11.21
CA ALA A 462 -30.28 -15.77 12.31
C ALA A 462 -28.89 -16.39 12.05
N GLY A 463 -27.83 -15.68 12.46
CA GLY A 463 -26.46 -16.11 12.29
C GLY A 463 -25.80 -15.66 10.98
N CYS A 464 -26.57 -15.20 9.98
CA CYS A 464 -26.02 -14.53 8.80
C CYS A 464 -25.27 -13.25 9.18
N TYR A 465 -24.27 -12.90 8.37
CA TYR A 465 -23.53 -11.66 8.55
C TYR A 465 -24.18 -10.52 7.77
N PHE A 466 -24.18 -9.34 8.35
CA PHE A 466 -24.53 -8.09 7.69
C PHE A 466 -23.34 -7.14 7.73
N VAL A 467 -22.92 -6.67 6.55
CA VAL A 467 -21.80 -5.77 6.36
C VAL A 467 -22.34 -4.46 5.84
N SER A 468 -22.47 -3.48 6.73
CA SER A 468 -23.03 -2.17 6.40
C SER A 468 -22.07 -1.36 5.53
N THR A 469 -22.58 -0.61 4.54
CA THR A 469 -21.78 0.42 3.85
C THR A 469 -21.79 1.74 4.61
N ALA A 470 -22.60 1.89 5.66
CA ALA A 470 -22.69 3.08 6.52
C ALA A 470 -21.53 3.15 7.53
N GLN A 471 -20.29 3.15 7.02
CA GLN A 471 -19.05 3.24 7.79
C GLN A 471 -17.97 3.92 6.92
N PRO A 472 -16.87 4.45 7.48
CA PRO A 472 -15.81 5.10 6.70
C PRO A 472 -15.28 4.24 5.54
N LEU A 473 -15.23 2.92 5.73
CA LEU A 473 -14.78 1.94 4.73
C LEU A 473 -15.89 1.44 3.79
N GLY A 474 -17.05 2.11 3.73
CA GLY A 474 -18.21 1.66 2.96
C GLY A 474 -17.96 1.45 1.46
N ARG A 475 -17.06 2.23 0.85
CA ARG A 475 -16.66 2.06 -0.55
C ARG A 475 -15.69 0.89 -0.76
N LEU A 476 -14.84 0.59 0.23
CA LEU A 476 -14.03 -0.63 0.25
C LEU A 476 -14.91 -1.89 0.41
N VAL A 477 -15.97 -1.83 1.23
CA VAL A 477 -16.98 -2.91 1.33
C VAL A 477 -17.56 -3.22 -0.05
N PHE A 478 -17.98 -2.20 -0.79
CA PHE A 478 -18.48 -2.36 -2.17
C PHE A 478 -17.42 -3.00 -3.08
N ALA A 479 -16.19 -2.48 -3.08
CA ALA A 479 -15.12 -2.98 -3.94
C ALA A 479 -14.74 -4.45 -3.66
N LEU A 480 -14.89 -4.90 -2.41
CA LEU A 480 -14.64 -6.29 -2.01
C LEU A 480 -15.80 -7.23 -2.34
N LEU A 481 -17.05 -6.79 -2.14
CA LEU A 481 -18.22 -7.68 -2.13
C LEU A 481 -19.10 -7.62 -3.38
N GLU A 482 -18.98 -6.60 -4.24
CA GLU A 482 -19.79 -6.52 -5.45
C GLU A 482 -19.37 -7.62 -6.46
N PRO A 483 -20.26 -8.55 -6.82
CA PRO A 483 -19.89 -9.79 -7.52
C PRO A 483 -19.34 -9.57 -8.93
N GLU A 484 -19.85 -8.56 -9.63
CA GLU A 484 -19.46 -8.24 -11.01
C GLU A 484 -18.10 -7.52 -11.08
N GLY A 485 -17.57 -7.07 -9.94
CA GLY A 485 -16.34 -6.30 -9.85
C GLY A 485 -15.04 -7.13 -9.86
N PHE A 486 -13.97 -6.49 -9.39
CA PHE A 486 -12.64 -7.08 -9.23
C PHE A 486 -12.33 -7.40 -7.75
N GLY A 487 -13.38 -7.65 -6.96
CA GLY A 487 -13.33 -7.95 -5.53
C GLY A 487 -13.07 -9.42 -5.21
N LEU A 488 -13.56 -9.88 -4.05
CA LEU A 488 -13.37 -11.24 -3.54
C LEU A 488 -13.98 -12.31 -4.46
N ALA A 489 -15.09 -11.99 -5.15
CA ALA A 489 -15.67 -12.88 -6.15
C ALA A 489 -14.68 -13.20 -7.28
N ARG A 490 -13.90 -12.20 -7.73
CA ARG A 490 -12.87 -12.35 -8.78
C ARG A 490 -11.80 -13.37 -8.40
N TRP A 491 -11.47 -13.45 -7.11
CA TRP A 491 -10.54 -14.41 -6.53
C TRP A 491 -11.18 -15.74 -6.13
N GLY A 492 -12.45 -15.97 -6.49
CA GLY A 492 -13.12 -17.23 -6.19
C GLY A 492 -13.44 -17.46 -4.71
N ALA A 493 -13.50 -16.40 -3.88
CA ALA A 493 -13.78 -16.52 -2.44
C ALA A 493 -15.10 -17.25 -2.13
N PHE A 494 -16.08 -17.16 -3.05
CA PHE A 494 -17.39 -17.80 -2.92
C PHE A 494 -17.52 -19.14 -3.66
N SER A 495 -16.41 -19.71 -4.15
CA SER A 495 -16.42 -20.94 -4.97
C SER A 495 -16.92 -22.19 -4.24
N ARG A 496 -16.89 -22.18 -2.91
CA ARG A 496 -17.46 -23.26 -2.08
C ARG A 496 -18.99 -23.24 -2.04
N ALA A 497 -19.63 -22.14 -2.45
CA ALA A 497 -21.09 -22.07 -2.52
C ALA A 497 -21.63 -22.99 -3.64
N PRO A 498 -22.80 -23.63 -3.46
CA PRO A 498 -23.38 -24.50 -4.48
C PRO A 498 -23.56 -23.79 -5.84
N GLY A 499 -23.03 -24.38 -6.92
CA GLY A 499 -23.11 -23.83 -8.27
C GLY A 499 -22.07 -22.75 -8.59
N MET A 500 -21.15 -22.47 -7.67
CA MET A 500 -20.06 -21.49 -7.84
C MET A 500 -18.68 -22.14 -8.00
N GLN A 501 -18.61 -23.48 -8.10
CA GLN A 501 -17.34 -24.21 -8.20
C GLN A 501 -16.62 -23.91 -9.53
N LEU A 502 -15.29 -24.09 -9.55
CA LEU A 502 -14.52 -24.08 -10.79
C LEU A 502 -15.11 -25.08 -11.80
N GLY A 503 -15.39 -24.62 -13.03
CA GLY A 503 -16.04 -25.40 -14.08
C GLY A 503 -17.57 -25.30 -14.12
N ALA A 504 -18.21 -24.67 -13.13
CA ALA A 504 -19.59 -24.24 -13.27
C ALA A 504 -19.67 -23.09 -14.29
N SER A 505 -20.60 -23.19 -15.25
CA SER A 505 -20.84 -22.16 -16.28
C SER A 505 -22.04 -21.26 -15.97
N ALA A 506 -22.94 -21.73 -15.12
CA ALA A 506 -24.11 -20.98 -14.69
C ALA A 506 -24.46 -21.27 -13.23
N GLY A 507 -24.77 -20.20 -12.51
CA GLY A 507 -25.37 -20.24 -11.18
C GLY A 507 -26.82 -19.77 -11.26
N ARG A 508 -27.70 -20.31 -10.41
CA ARG A 508 -29.06 -19.76 -10.30
C ARG A 508 -29.07 -18.41 -9.59
N GLU A 509 -28.22 -18.25 -8.58
CA GLU A 509 -28.20 -17.14 -7.66
C GLU A 509 -26.81 -16.98 -7.01
N PHE A 510 -26.29 -15.76 -6.96
CA PHE A 510 -25.04 -15.45 -6.27
C PHE A 510 -25.26 -15.42 -4.74
N PRO A 511 -24.33 -15.97 -3.92
CA PRO A 511 -24.54 -16.15 -2.47
C PRO A 511 -24.46 -14.88 -1.62
N VAL A 512 -24.07 -13.75 -2.20
CA VAL A 512 -24.04 -12.43 -1.54
C VAL A 512 -25.23 -11.61 -2.01
N TRP A 513 -26.04 -11.14 -1.05
CA TRP A 513 -27.22 -10.33 -1.33
C TRP A 513 -26.99 -8.88 -0.95
N ARG A 514 -27.52 -7.96 -1.73
CA ARG A 514 -27.48 -6.52 -1.44
C ARG A 514 -28.69 -6.10 -0.64
N ALA A 515 -28.45 -5.37 0.43
CA ALA A 515 -29.50 -4.80 1.26
C ALA A 515 -29.93 -3.42 0.72
N GLU A 516 -31.24 -3.20 0.58
CA GLU A 516 -31.77 -1.88 0.23
C GLU A 516 -31.68 -0.90 1.41
N ARG A 517 -31.87 -1.44 2.62
CA ARG A 517 -31.80 -0.75 3.91
C ARG A 517 -31.11 -1.63 4.95
N ALA A 518 -30.58 -1.00 5.99
CA ALA A 518 -30.02 -1.73 7.13
C ALA A 518 -31.12 -2.54 7.86
N PRO A 519 -30.83 -3.77 8.32
CA PRO A 519 -31.78 -4.59 9.06
C PRO A 519 -32.14 -3.91 10.39
N ARG A 520 -33.42 -3.96 10.78
CA ARG A 520 -33.87 -3.50 12.12
C ARG A 520 -33.82 -4.61 13.16
N ALA A 521 -33.31 -5.79 12.80
CA ALA A 521 -33.14 -6.90 13.70
C ALA A 521 -31.99 -6.64 14.69
N PRO A 522 -32.07 -7.14 15.93
CA PRO A 522 -30.93 -7.16 16.84
C PRO A 522 -29.74 -7.86 16.19
N SER A 523 -28.60 -7.19 16.17
CA SER A 523 -27.34 -7.74 15.67
C SER A 523 -26.22 -7.48 16.66
N ARG A 524 -25.17 -8.30 16.61
CA ARG A 524 -23.96 -8.10 17.40
C ARG A 524 -22.82 -7.75 16.46
N VAL A 525 -22.15 -6.63 16.71
CA VAL A 525 -20.86 -6.32 16.06
C VAL A 525 -19.86 -7.37 16.50
N LEU A 526 -19.22 -8.03 15.54
CA LEU A 526 -18.14 -8.96 15.83
C LEU A 526 -16.94 -8.17 16.39
N PRO A 527 -16.17 -8.76 17.33
CA PRO A 527 -15.09 -8.05 18.01
C PRO A 527 -13.95 -7.63 17.08
#